data_AF-A0A5C8E2G1-F1
#
_entry.id   AF-A0A5C8E2G1-F1
#
_cell.length_a   1.000
_cell.length_b   1.000
_cell.length_c   1.000
_cell.angle_alpha   90.00
_cell.angle_beta   90.00
_cell.angle_gamma   90.00
#
_symmetry.space_group_name_H-M   'P 1'
#
loop_
_entity.id
_entity.type
_entity.pdbx_description
1 polymer ?
#
loop_
_entity_poly.entity_id
_entity_poly.type
_entity_poly.pdbx_seq_one_letter_code
_entity_poly.pdbx_strand_id
1 'polypeptide(L)'
;MNNIFNYILLILYLIAFIIGFSTIFYSVIYYIIERITWLKYYIVFLFLFGFLLLIRAIKLLSFLAIPLFLSNSIFNILYYFTLSVSMSLILYFIPAFLYRFLNLKWKVKENVLYLILSIIFFVLSILGIILNFNFYIIANIIFYLLILYLLILGFINYKNIKDKMMKLIVKILGLITISIYPIMVYQLITINKNSLDIGSIDITLVLFYIWWNLVMLGFLLWYFINIIKNKNMFVNESLNNNSNDLKNIENENNAIKKELKEEIINLTKREKQILSYLLSGKTNKEVALILDISLNTVNNHVANIYDKSGVKNRVELVNKFSK
;
A
#
# COMPACT_ATOMS: atom_id res chain seq x y z
N MET A 1 -5.76 42.05 16.62
CA MET A 1 -4.73 41.19 15.97
C MET A 1 -4.24 41.86 14.70
N ASN A 2 -2.97 41.71 14.36
CA ASN A 2 -2.38 42.34 13.17
C ASN A 2 -2.96 41.71 11.89
N ASN A 3 -3.54 42.48 10.97
CA ASN A 3 -4.18 41.95 9.75
C ASN A 3 -3.24 41.02 8.95
N ILE A 4 -1.94 41.32 8.97
CA ILE A 4 -0.88 40.50 8.36
C ILE A 4 -0.89 39.06 8.91
N PHE A 5 -1.06 38.88 10.22
CA PHE A 5 -1.08 37.56 10.85
C PHE A 5 -2.25 36.71 10.35
N ASN A 6 -3.43 37.31 10.18
CA ASN A 6 -4.61 36.61 9.70
C ASN A 6 -4.46 36.17 8.23
N TYR A 7 -3.81 36.98 7.39
CA TYR A 7 -3.48 36.57 6.02
C TYR A 7 -2.45 35.42 5.98
N ILE A 8 -1.42 35.47 6.82
CA ILE A 8 -0.46 34.36 6.97
C ILE A 8 -1.18 33.08 7.40
N LEU A 9 -2.10 33.19 8.36
CA LEU A 9 -2.89 32.06 8.83
C LEU A 9 -3.78 31.49 7.72
N LEU A 10 -4.39 32.33 6.88
CA LEU A 10 -5.16 31.88 5.71
C LEU A 10 -4.27 31.11 4.72
N ILE A 11 -3.06 31.58 4.46
CA ILE A 11 -2.08 30.87 3.61
C ILE A 11 -1.73 29.51 4.21
N LEU A 12 -1.52 29.43 5.53
CA LEU A 12 -1.28 28.16 6.22
C LEU A 12 -2.47 27.19 6.09
N TYR A 13 -3.71 27.68 6.16
CA TYR A 13 -4.90 26.87 5.88
C TYR A 13 -4.88 26.30 4.45
N LEU A 14 -4.56 27.13 3.44
CA LEU A 14 -4.46 26.66 2.05
C LEU A 14 -3.38 25.59 1.88
N ILE A 15 -2.20 25.78 2.48
CA ILE A 15 -1.12 24.78 2.49
C ILE A 15 -1.60 23.48 3.15
N ALA A 16 -2.29 23.59 4.29
CA ALA A 16 -2.88 22.45 4.97
C ALA A 16 -3.86 21.69 4.07
N PHE A 17 -4.72 22.39 3.32
CA PHE A 17 -5.63 21.74 2.36
C PHE A 17 -4.91 20.99 1.25
N ILE A 18 -3.90 21.61 0.63
CA ILE A 18 -3.13 20.98 -0.46
C ILE A 18 -2.47 19.69 0.03
N ILE A 19 -1.80 19.76 1.19
CA ILE A 19 -1.13 18.60 1.79
C ILE A 19 -2.17 17.54 2.19
N GLY A 20 -3.25 17.94 2.86
CA GLY A 20 -4.30 17.03 3.30
C GLY A 20 -5.00 16.31 2.16
N PHE A 21 -5.38 17.03 1.10
CA PHE A 21 -6.01 16.46 -0.09
C PHE A 21 -5.08 15.47 -0.79
N SER A 22 -3.79 15.81 -0.89
CA SER A 22 -2.76 14.90 -1.42
C SER A 22 -2.68 13.61 -0.60
N THR A 23 -2.62 13.71 0.73
CA THR A 23 -2.57 12.54 1.62
C THR A 23 -3.82 11.68 1.50
N ILE A 24 -5.02 12.28 1.41
CA ILE A 24 -6.28 11.56 1.20
C ILE A 24 -6.23 10.82 -0.13
N PHE A 25 -5.84 11.51 -1.21
CA PHE A 25 -5.75 10.93 -2.55
C PHE A 25 -4.82 9.71 -2.59
N TYR A 26 -3.59 9.85 -2.05
CA TYR A 26 -2.65 8.74 -1.93
C TYR A 26 -3.20 7.61 -1.06
N SER A 27 -3.85 7.93 0.07
CA SER A 27 -4.44 6.93 0.95
C SER A 27 -5.55 6.14 0.26
N VAL A 28 -6.38 6.80 -0.56
CA VAL A 28 -7.47 6.17 -1.33
C VAL A 28 -6.91 5.24 -2.40
N ILE A 29 -5.97 5.72 -3.23
CA ILE A 29 -5.30 4.88 -4.24
C ILE A 29 -4.71 3.65 -3.56
N TYR A 30 -4.01 3.86 -2.46
CA TYR A 30 -3.33 2.80 -1.77
C TYR A 30 -4.30 1.79 -1.13
N TYR A 31 -5.42 2.26 -0.59
CA TYR A 31 -6.49 1.41 -0.10
C TYR A 31 -7.13 0.56 -1.21
N ILE A 32 -7.28 1.10 -2.43
CA ILE A 32 -7.82 0.36 -3.57
C ILE A 32 -6.90 -0.80 -3.95
N ILE A 33 -5.57 -0.56 -3.95
CA ILE A 33 -4.57 -1.56 -4.35
C ILE A 33 -4.42 -2.66 -3.30
N GLU A 34 -4.24 -2.30 -2.03
CA GLU A 34 -3.78 -3.25 -0.98
C GLU A 34 -4.88 -3.63 0.03
N ARG A 35 -6.06 -2.99 -0.06
CA ARG A 35 -7.24 -3.27 0.79
C ARG A 35 -6.97 -3.25 2.30
N ILE A 36 -5.98 -2.47 2.74
CA ILE A 36 -5.57 -2.45 4.14
C ILE A 36 -6.63 -1.77 5.01
N THR A 37 -7.06 -2.46 6.07
CA THR A 37 -8.20 -2.04 6.87
C THR A 37 -7.98 -0.73 7.63
N TRP A 38 -6.75 -0.44 8.11
CA TRP A 38 -6.48 0.79 8.85
C TRP A 38 -6.61 2.05 7.98
N LEU A 39 -6.31 1.96 6.68
CA LEU A 39 -6.43 3.08 5.73
C LEU A 39 -7.86 3.57 5.59
N LYS A 40 -8.86 2.67 5.62
CA LYS A 40 -10.27 3.05 5.56
C LYS A 40 -10.62 4.05 6.67
N TYR A 41 -10.21 3.77 7.90
CA TYR A 41 -10.47 4.66 9.04
C TYR A 41 -9.60 5.91 9.00
N TYR A 42 -8.37 5.77 8.52
CA TYR A 42 -7.46 6.89 8.33
C TYR A 42 -8.00 7.93 7.34
N ILE A 43 -8.52 7.50 6.19
CA ILE A 43 -9.13 8.37 5.16
C ILE A 43 -10.30 9.15 5.76
N VAL A 44 -11.20 8.47 6.48
CA VAL A 44 -12.36 9.12 7.11
C VAL A 44 -11.90 10.12 8.17
N PHE A 45 -10.93 9.75 9.01
CA PHE A 45 -10.34 10.66 9.99
C PHE A 45 -9.74 11.91 9.33
N LEU A 46 -8.93 11.75 8.28
CA LEU A 46 -8.32 12.87 7.56
C LEU A 46 -9.36 13.77 6.92
N PHE A 47 -10.39 13.19 6.30
CA PHE A 47 -11.47 13.95 5.68
C PHE A 47 -12.21 14.81 6.72
N LEU A 48 -12.58 14.22 7.86
CA LEU A 48 -13.24 14.94 8.95
C LEU A 48 -12.37 16.05 9.51
N PHE A 49 -11.08 15.81 9.64
CA PHE A 49 -10.15 16.81 10.18
C PHE A 49 -9.88 17.94 9.17
N GLY A 50 -9.77 17.61 7.88
CA GLY A 50 -9.72 18.61 6.82
C GLY A 50 -11.00 19.45 6.76
N PHE A 51 -12.16 18.83 6.93
CA PHE A 51 -13.44 19.53 6.99
C PHE A 51 -13.53 20.49 8.19
N LEU A 52 -13.05 20.07 9.36
CA LEU A 52 -12.91 20.94 10.54
C LEU A 52 -12.06 22.19 10.24
N LEU A 53 -10.91 22.01 9.57
CA LEU A 53 -10.06 23.12 9.15
C LEU A 53 -10.77 24.02 8.14
N LEU A 54 -11.66 23.48 7.30
CA LEU A 54 -12.31 24.24 6.24
C LEU A 54 -13.32 25.20 6.83
N ILE A 55 -14.09 24.73 7.80
CA ILE A 55 -15.03 25.54 8.56
C ILE A 55 -14.30 26.67 9.31
N ARG A 56 -13.12 26.39 9.88
CA ARG A 56 -12.28 27.41 10.53
C ARG A 56 -11.71 28.43 9.54
N ALA A 57 -11.22 27.97 8.40
CA ALA A 57 -10.74 28.84 7.33
C ALA A 57 -11.85 29.76 6.81
N ILE A 58 -13.08 29.24 6.62
CA ILE A 58 -14.24 30.04 6.23
C ILE A 58 -14.58 31.09 7.29
N LYS A 59 -14.54 30.73 8.58
CA LYS A 59 -14.76 31.70 9.67
C LYS A 59 -13.70 32.79 9.67
N LEU A 60 -12.42 32.45 9.52
CA LEU A 60 -11.34 33.41 9.41
C LEU A 60 -11.50 34.32 8.17
N LEU A 61 -11.86 33.75 7.02
CA LEU A 61 -12.10 34.50 5.80
C LEU A 61 -13.28 35.47 5.96
N SER A 62 -14.38 35.03 6.57
CA SER A 62 -15.53 35.90 6.87
C SER A 62 -15.13 37.07 7.76
N PHE A 63 -14.18 36.85 8.69
CA PHE A 63 -13.69 37.89 9.60
C PHE A 63 -12.86 38.94 8.88
N LEU A 64 -12.10 38.53 7.87
CA LEU A 64 -11.31 39.43 7.03
C LEU A 64 -12.15 40.18 5.99
N ALA A 65 -13.12 39.51 5.37
CA ALA A 65 -13.85 40.04 4.23
C ALA A 65 -15.08 40.86 4.61
N ILE A 66 -15.90 40.37 5.56
CA ILE A 66 -17.21 40.96 5.87
C ILE A 66 -17.47 40.83 7.40
N PRO A 67 -16.93 41.74 8.23
CA PRO A 67 -17.06 41.65 9.68
C PRO A 67 -18.52 41.63 10.18
N LEU A 68 -19.44 42.31 9.47
CA LEU A 68 -20.88 42.28 9.78
C LEU A 68 -21.51 40.89 9.61
N PHE A 69 -20.91 39.98 8.85
CA PHE A 69 -21.44 38.63 8.66
C PHE A 69 -21.22 37.75 9.90
N LEU A 70 -20.20 38.02 10.72
CA LEU A 70 -19.93 37.30 11.97
C LEU A 70 -20.85 37.67 13.13
N SER A 71 -21.49 38.84 13.09
CA SER A 71 -22.49 39.20 14.12
C SER A 71 -23.81 38.47 13.90
N ASN A 72 -23.98 37.78 12.78
CA ASN A 72 -25.19 37.00 12.51
C ASN A 72 -25.22 35.72 13.37
N SER A 73 -26.25 35.63 14.22
CA SER A 73 -26.44 34.51 15.16
C SER A 73 -26.53 33.17 14.44
N ILE A 74 -27.13 33.13 13.25
CA ILE A 74 -27.32 31.90 12.45
C ILE A 74 -25.97 31.33 11.99
N PHE A 75 -25.05 32.18 11.52
CA PHE A 75 -23.74 31.72 11.05
C PHE A 75 -22.90 31.14 12.18
N ASN A 76 -22.93 31.78 13.36
CA ASN A 76 -22.23 31.26 14.53
C ASN A 76 -22.82 29.91 15.00
N ILE A 77 -24.14 29.76 15.01
CA ILE A 77 -24.80 28.49 15.36
C ILE A 77 -24.38 27.39 14.39
N LEU A 78 -24.43 27.65 13.07
CA LEU A 78 -24.00 26.69 12.05
C LEU A 78 -22.53 26.32 12.19
N TYR A 79 -21.66 27.30 12.44
CA TYR A 79 -20.24 27.09 12.67
C TYR A 79 -20.00 26.15 13.86
N TYR A 80 -20.58 26.45 15.03
CA TYR A 80 -20.38 25.63 16.22
C TYR A 80 -21.01 24.24 16.07
N PHE A 81 -22.19 24.13 15.47
CA PHE A 81 -22.82 22.85 15.17
C PHE A 81 -21.91 21.96 14.32
N THR A 82 -21.37 22.51 13.23
CA THR A 82 -20.52 21.76 12.31
C THR A 82 -19.19 21.37 12.98
N LEU A 83 -18.65 22.22 13.85
CA LEU A 83 -17.49 21.92 14.69
C LEU A 83 -17.79 20.75 15.65
N SER A 84 -18.95 20.76 16.32
CA SER A 84 -19.40 19.71 17.24
C SER A 84 -19.53 18.35 16.54
N VAL A 85 -20.17 18.31 15.37
CA VAL A 85 -20.30 17.09 14.55
C VAL A 85 -18.91 16.55 14.17
N SER A 86 -18.04 17.42 13.66
CA SER A 86 -16.71 17.02 13.21
C SER A 86 -15.88 16.45 14.35
N MET A 87 -15.83 17.13 15.50
CA MET A 87 -15.09 16.68 16.69
C MET A 87 -15.66 15.38 17.26
N SER A 88 -16.98 15.23 17.31
CA SER A 88 -17.64 13.99 17.75
C SER A 88 -17.24 12.80 16.89
N LEU A 89 -17.24 12.94 15.57
CA LEU A 89 -16.84 11.86 14.66
C LEU A 89 -15.34 11.55 14.78
N ILE A 90 -14.50 12.58 14.88
CA ILE A 90 -13.05 12.44 15.11
C ILE A 90 -12.77 11.61 16.38
N LEU A 91 -13.55 11.83 17.44
CA LEU A 91 -13.49 11.11 18.72
C LEU A 91 -13.64 9.58 18.57
N TYR A 92 -14.39 9.13 17.56
CA TYR A 92 -14.54 7.71 17.23
C TYR A 92 -13.49 7.22 16.23
N PHE A 93 -13.23 7.99 15.16
CA PHE A 93 -12.38 7.55 14.07
C PHE A 93 -10.87 7.55 14.43
N ILE A 94 -10.40 8.44 15.31
CA ILE A 94 -8.99 8.44 15.75
C ILE A 94 -8.65 7.12 16.47
N PRO A 95 -9.36 6.70 17.54
CA PRO A 95 -9.09 5.42 18.18
C PRO A 95 -9.22 4.24 17.21
N ALA A 96 -10.24 4.24 16.35
CA ALA A 96 -10.47 3.18 15.38
C ALA A 96 -9.31 3.01 14.38
N PHE A 97 -8.71 4.13 13.96
CA PHE A 97 -7.48 4.16 13.18
C PHE A 97 -6.30 3.63 14.00
N LEU A 98 -6.04 4.20 15.18
CA LEU A 98 -4.85 3.90 15.97
C LEU A 98 -4.76 2.44 16.41
N TYR A 99 -5.87 1.85 16.86
CA TYR A 99 -5.88 0.43 17.23
C TYR A 99 -5.46 -0.46 16.07
N ARG A 100 -5.97 -0.20 14.86
CA ARG A 100 -5.64 -1.01 13.68
C ARG A 100 -4.23 -0.71 13.17
N PHE A 101 -3.80 0.54 13.25
CA PHE A 101 -2.45 0.95 12.89
C PHE A 101 -1.39 0.31 13.80
N LEU A 102 -1.68 0.18 15.09
CA LEU A 102 -0.83 -0.49 16.08
C LEU A 102 -1.02 -2.02 16.13
N ASN A 103 -1.83 -2.59 15.23
CA ASN A 103 -2.17 -4.01 15.19
C ASN A 103 -2.76 -4.56 16.51
N LEU A 104 -3.58 -3.75 17.17
CA LEU A 104 -4.33 -4.09 18.38
C LEU A 104 -5.72 -4.61 18.03
N LYS A 105 -6.23 -5.54 18.84
CA LYS A 105 -7.57 -6.09 18.66
C LYS A 105 -8.62 -5.04 19.04
N TRP A 106 -9.39 -4.57 18.04
CA TRP A 106 -10.58 -3.76 18.24
C TRP A 106 -11.77 -4.67 18.58
N LYS A 107 -12.10 -4.84 19.87
CA LYS A 107 -13.24 -5.69 20.27
C LYS A 107 -14.53 -4.85 20.31
N VAL A 108 -15.64 -5.54 20.51
CA VAL A 108 -16.97 -4.93 20.59
C VAL A 108 -17.05 -3.93 21.75
N LYS A 109 -16.37 -4.21 22.88
CA LYS A 109 -16.35 -3.32 24.05
C LYS A 109 -15.74 -1.96 23.73
N GLU A 110 -14.58 -1.93 23.07
CA GLU A 110 -13.92 -0.70 22.66
C GLU A 110 -14.76 0.05 21.61
N ASN A 111 -15.37 -0.68 20.67
CA ASN A 111 -16.26 -0.09 19.67
C ASN A 111 -17.44 0.67 20.30
N VAL A 112 -18.14 0.02 21.24
CA VAL A 112 -19.28 0.59 21.95
C VAL A 112 -18.83 1.77 22.83
N LEU A 113 -17.70 1.64 23.53
CA LEU A 113 -17.15 2.70 24.39
C LEU A 113 -16.90 4.00 23.61
N TYR A 114 -16.18 3.94 22.49
CA TYR A 114 -15.87 5.14 21.70
C TYR A 114 -17.08 5.72 20.98
N LEU A 115 -18.04 4.89 20.61
CA LEU A 115 -19.31 5.34 20.06
C LEU A 115 -20.14 6.10 21.10
N ILE A 116 -20.25 5.56 22.32
CA ILE A 116 -20.90 6.24 23.45
C ILE A 116 -20.20 7.56 23.75
N LEU A 117 -18.86 7.56 23.81
CA LEU A 117 -18.08 8.77 24.09
C LEU A 117 -18.29 9.86 23.03
N SER A 118 -18.35 9.47 21.75
CA SER A 118 -18.65 10.34 20.60
C SER A 118 -20.04 10.97 20.71
N ILE A 119 -21.05 10.19 21.10
CA ILE A 119 -22.43 10.67 21.30
C ILE A 119 -22.51 11.61 22.51
N ILE A 120 -21.90 11.24 23.64
CA ILE A 120 -21.85 12.08 24.84
C ILE A 120 -21.21 13.43 24.52
N PHE A 121 -20.08 13.43 23.82
CA PHE A 121 -19.43 14.66 23.39
C PHE A 121 -20.35 15.51 22.52
N PHE A 122 -21.04 14.91 21.54
CA PHE A 122 -21.95 15.62 20.64
C PHE A 122 -23.10 16.29 21.41
N VAL A 123 -23.75 15.55 22.31
CA VAL A 123 -24.86 16.04 23.14
C VAL A 123 -24.39 17.18 24.05
N LEU A 124 -23.27 17.00 24.76
CA LEU A 124 -22.71 18.05 25.62
C LEU A 124 -22.31 19.30 24.82
N SER A 125 -21.78 19.12 23.61
CA SER A 125 -21.40 20.22 22.74
C SER A 125 -22.63 21.01 22.27
N ILE A 126 -23.71 20.33 21.87
CA ILE A 126 -24.98 20.98 21.51
C ILE A 126 -25.60 21.70 22.70
N LEU A 127 -25.65 21.05 23.87
CA LEU A 127 -26.13 21.69 25.10
C LEU A 127 -25.30 22.93 25.43
N GLY A 128 -23.98 22.89 25.20
CA GLY A 128 -23.10 24.04 25.35
C GLY A 128 -23.41 25.20 24.40
N ILE A 129 -23.87 24.91 23.18
CA ILE A 129 -24.32 25.92 22.21
C ILE A 129 -25.64 26.57 22.65
N ILE A 130 -26.57 25.78 23.22
CA ILE A 130 -27.92 26.25 23.58
C ILE A 130 -27.97 26.93 24.95
N LEU A 131 -27.35 26.33 25.97
CA LEU A 131 -27.47 26.71 27.39
C LEU A 131 -26.32 27.61 27.91
N ASN A 132 -25.40 28.01 27.03
CA ASN A 132 -24.15 28.75 27.30
C ASN A 132 -23.05 28.02 28.12
N PHE A 133 -21.84 28.11 27.53
CA PHE A 133 -20.45 27.93 27.98
C PHE A 133 -19.99 26.69 28.77
N ASN A 134 -20.59 26.32 29.92
CA ASN A 134 -19.95 25.32 30.81
C ASN A 134 -19.88 23.91 30.19
N PHE A 135 -20.91 23.49 29.46
CA PHE A 135 -20.94 22.17 28.83
C PHE A 135 -19.95 22.02 27.68
N TYR A 136 -19.64 23.10 26.95
CA TYR A 136 -18.65 23.06 25.86
C TYR A 136 -17.24 22.84 26.41
N ILE A 137 -16.89 23.45 27.54
CA ILE A 137 -15.60 23.21 28.21
C ILE A 137 -15.49 21.76 28.66
N ILE A 138 -16.55 21.22 29.27
CA ILE A 138 -16.60 19.80 29.69
C ILE A 138 -16.40 18.86 28.49
N ALA A 139 -17.08 19.11 27.37
CA ALA A 139 -16.92 18.32 26.16
C ALA A 139 -15.46 18.33 25.67
N ASN A 140 -14.81 19.51 25.63
CA ASN A 140 -13.41 19.60 25.21
C ASN A 140 -12.45 18.89 26.19
N ILE A 141 -12.71 18.92 27.50
CA ILE A 141 -11.93 18.15 28.48
C ILE A 141 -11.97 16.66 28.15
N ILE A 142 -13.15 16.12 27.81
CA ILE A 142 -13.29 14.72 27.39
C ILE A 142 -12.42 14.42 26.16
N PHE A 143 -12.42 15.32 25.17
CA PHE A 143 -11.60 15.17 23.97
C PHE A 143 -10.10 15.17 24.27
N TYR A 144 -9.62 16.07 25.13
CA TYR A 144 -8.20 16.11 25.52
C TYR A 144 -7.78 14.91 26.35
N LEU A 145 -8.64 14.45 27.28
CA LEU A 145 -8.39 13.21 28.03
C LEU A 145 -8.29 11.99 27.10
N LEU A 146 -9.10 11.95 26.03
CA LEU A 146 -8.99 10.90 25.02
C LEU A 146 -7.65 10.96 24.29
N ILE A 147 -7.21 12.14 23.86
CA ILE A 147 -5.90 12.30 23.19
C ILE A 147 -4.77 11.81 24.12
N LEU A 148 -4.81 12.18 25.40
CA LEU A 148 -3.85 11.73 26.39
C LEU A 148 -3.88 10.20 26.57
N TYR A 149 -5.07 9.60 26.64
CA TYR A 149 -5.24 8.15 26.70
C TYR A 149 -4.62 7.46 25.48
N LEU A 150 -4.86 7.98 24.28
CA LEU A 150 -4.33 7.43 23.03
C LEU A 150 -2.80 7.54 22.95
N LEU A 151 -2.22 8.62 23.48
CA LEU A 151 -0.79 8.77 23.64
C LEU A 151 -0.19 7.67 24.53
N ILE A 152 -0.82 7.42 25.69
CA ILE A 152 -0.41 6.37 26.63
C ILE A 152 -0.53 4.99 25.95
N LEU A 153 -1.63 4.74 25.24
CA LEU A 153 -1.85 3.49 24.50
C LEU A 153 -0.78 3.27 23.42
N GLY A 154 -0.41 4.31 22.67
CA GLY A 154 0.69 4.27 21.72
C GLY A 154 2.04 3.96 22.39
N PHE A 155 2.31 4.56 23.54
CA PHE A 155 3.56 4.36 24.29
C PHE A 155 3.68 2.94 24.87
N ILE A 156 2.62 2.42 25.51
CA ILE A 156 2.60 1.07 26.08
C ILE A 156 2.85 0.02 25.00
N ASN A 157 2.22 0.18 23.83
CA ASN A 157 2.29 -0.78 22.75
C ASN A 157 3.47 -0.56 21.79
N TYR A 158 4.26 0.50 21.99
CA TYR A 158 5.41 0.85 21.16
C TYR A 158 6.44 -0.28 21.03
N LYS A 159 6.66 -1.04 22.11
CA LYS A 159 7.61 -2.18 22.12
C LYS A 159 7.12 -3.37 21.30
N ASN A 160 5.81 -3.50 21.12
CA ASN A 160 5.18 -4.65 20.44
C ASN A 160 5.16 -4.51 18.90
N ILE A 161 5.53 -3.33 18.38
CA ILE A 161 5.59 -3.07 16.95
C ILE A 161 6.84 -3.76 16.36
N LYS A 162 6.61 -4.78 15.51
CA LYS A 162 7.68 -5.55 14.84
C LYS A 162 8.36 -4.77 13.72
N ASP A 163 7.59 -4.01 12.94
CA ASP A 163 8.11 -3.26 11.80
C ASP A 163 8.86 -1.99 12.27
N LYS A 164 10.14 -1.88 11.89
CA LYS A 164 11.02 -0.76 12.25
C LYS A 164 10.50 0.58 11.73
N MET A 165 9.87 0.61 10.57
CA MET A 165 9.35 1.84 9.98
C MET A 165 8.07 2.29 10.65
N MET A 166 7.13 1.37 10.88
CA MET A 166 5.93 1.65 11.68
C MET A 166 6.30 2.19 13.05
N LYS A 167 7.32 1.61 13.68
CA LYS A 167 7.85 2.07 14.96
C LYS A 167 8.39 3.49 14.89
N LEU A 168 9.16 3.83 13.86
CA LEU A 168 9.65 5.19 13.63
C LEU A 168 8.50 6.20 13.47
N ILE A 169 7.44 5.84 12.75
CA ILE A 169 6.28 6.72 12.53
C ILE A 169 5.51 6.96 13.82
N VAL A 170 5.23 5.91 14.59
CA VAL A 170 4.56 6.06 15.89
C VAL A 170 5.38 6.94 16.82
N LYS A 171 6.72 6.83 16.79
CA LYS A 171 7.60 7.71 17.57
C LYS A 171 7.49 9.17 17.14
N ILE A 172 7.53 9.44 15.83
CA ILE A 172 7.44 10.81 15.29
C ILE A 172 6.07 11.42 15.59
N LEU A 173 4.99 10.71 15.26
CA LEU A 173 3.62 11.18 15.54
C LEU A 173 3.41 11.41 17.04
N GLY A 174 3.91 10.49 17.88
CA GLY A 174 3.89 10.60 19.34
C GLY A 174 4.61 11.86 19.85
N LEU A 175 5.82 12.15 19.35
CA LEU A 175 6.59 13.35 19.72
C LEU A 175 5.86 14.64 19.33
N ILE A 176 5.29 14.69 18.10
CA ILE A 176 4.50 15.83 17.63
C ILE A 176 3.29 16.05 18.55
N THR A 177 2.55 14.99 18.88
CA THR A 177 1.40 15.07 19.79
C THR A 177 1.79 15.51 21.20
N ILE A 178 2.91 15.01 21.75
CA ILE A 178 3.40 15.42 23.09
C ILE A 178 3.80 16.89 23.10
N SER A 179 4.42 17.39 22.02
CA SER A 179 4.82 18.79 21.92
C SER A 179 3.62 19.74 21.83
N ILE A 180 2.55 19.32 21.15
CA ILE A 180 1.37 20.18 20.89
C ILE A 180 0.34 20.10 22.03
N TYR A 181 0.26 18.96 22.73
CA TYR A 181 -0.73 18.73 23.77
C TYR A 181 -0.76 19.81 24.89
N PRO A 182 0.37 20.25 25.48
CA PRO A 182 0.37 21.32 26.48
C PRO A 182 -0.21 22.63 25.96
N ILE A 183 0.08 22.96 24.69
CA ILE A 183 -0.41 24.18 24.05
C ILE A 183 -1.93 24.09 23.87
N MET A 184 -2.44 22.93 23.46
CA MET A 184 -3.90 22.71 23.34
C MET A 184 -4.61 22.80 24.69
N VAL A 185 -4.02 22.26 25.77
CA VAL A 185 -4.59 22.34 27.12
C VAL A 185 -4.56 23.79 27.64
N TYR A 186 -3.47 24.51 27.42
CA TYR A 186 -3.36 25.94 27.77
C TYR A 186 -4.45 26.77 27.07
N GLN A 187 -4.72 26.48 25.80
CA GLN A 187 -5.78 27.14 25.04
C GLN A 187 -7.17 26.93 25.65
N LEU A 188 -7.48 25.73 26.18
CA LEU A 188 -8.75 25.49 26.87
C LEU A 188 -8.92 26.43 28.08
N ILE A 189 -7.85 26.71 28.82
CA ILE A 189 -7.88 27.57 30.00
C ILE A 189 -8.06 29.06 29.60
N THR A 190 -7.45 29.49 28.50
CA THR A 190 -7.47 30.90 28.07
C THR A 190 -8.74 31.29 27.32
N ILE A 191 -9.44 30.34 26.68
CA ILE A 191 -10.74 30.58 26.00
C ILE A 191 -11.77 31.25 26.92
N ASN A 192 -11.66 31.04 28.25
CA ASN A 192 -12.55 31.64 29.24
C ASN A 192 -12.44 33.17 29.37
N LYS A 193 -11.42 33.82 28.78
CA LYS A 193 -11.19 35.26 28.95
C LYS A 193 -11.63 36.13 27.77
N ASN A 194 -11.69 35.63 26.53
CA ASN A 194 -12.07 36.39 25.34
C ASN A 194 -12.70 35.48 24.27
N SER A 195 -14.03 35.51 24.12
CA SER A 195 -14.82 34.68 23.18
C SER A 195 -14.59 35.00 21.68
N LEU A 196 -13.68 35.92 21.36
CA LEU A 196 -13.44 36.46 20.03
C LEU A 196 -12.03 36.16 19.48
N ASP A 197 -11.18 35.46 20.24
CA ASP A 197 -9.77 35.30 19.87
C ASP A 197 -9.56 34.12 18.91
N ILE A 198 -9.77 34.40 17.62
CA ILE A 198 -9.70 33.43 16.52
C ILE A 198 -8.24 33.00 16.24
N GLY A 199 -7.24 33.85 16.46
CA GLY A 199 -5.93 33.65 15.82
C GLY A 199 -4.95 32.67 16.47
N SER A 200 -4.88 32.55 17.81
CA SER A 200 -3.83 31.72 18.46
C SER A 200 -4.20 30.23 18.53
N ILE A 201 -5.50 29.92 18.59
CA ILE A 201 -6.08 28.57 18.68
C ILE A 201 -6.08 27.86 17.31
N ASP A 202 -6.04 28.63 16.23
CA ASP A 202 -6.09 28.11 14.87
C ASP A 202 -4.72 27.65 14.36
N ILE A 203 -3.64 28.37 14.70
CA ILE A 203 -2.31 28.07 14.15
C ILE A 203 -1.77 26.72 14.64
N THR A 204 -2.02 26.36 15.91
CA THR A 204 -1.53 25.11 16.51
C THR A 204 -2.18 23.89 15.87
N LEU A 205 -3.49 23.98 15.62
CA LEU A 205 -4.28 22.91 15.02
C LEU A 205 -3.97 22.76 13.53
N VAL A 206 -3.75 23.87 12.82
CA VAL A 206 -3.28 23.86 11.42
C VAL A 206 -1.89 23.23 11.32
N LEU A 207 -0.95 23.63 12.19
CA LEU A 207 0.40 23.05 12.21
C LEU A 207 0.36 21.56 12.54
N PHE A 208 -0.43 21.15 13.54
CA PHE A 208 -0.62 19.74 13.86
C PHE A 208 -1.07 18.94 12.64
N TYR A 209 -2.06 19.43 11.91
CA TYR A 209 -2.58 18.78 10.71
C TYR A 209 -1.54 18.69 9.60
N ILE A 210 -0.80 19.77 9.32
CA ILE A 210 0.27 19.79 8.32
C ILE A 210 1.32 18.74 8.66
N TRP A 211 1.85 18.77 9.89
CA TRP A 211 2.88 17.85 10.34
C TRP A 211 2.41 16.39 10.31
N TRP A 212 1.20 16.13 10.80
CA TRP A 212 0.61 14.80 10.78
C TRP A 212 0.50 14.25 9.35
N ASN A 213 0.01 15.08 8.42
CA ASN A 213 -0.12 14.68 7.02
C ASN A 213 1.23 14.49 6.33
N LEU A 214 2.23 15.36 6.57
CA LEU A 214 3.57 15.19 5.98
C LEU A 214 4.22 13.88 6.40
N VAL A 215 4.14 13.53 7.68
CA VAL A 215 4.69 12.27 8.22
C VAL A 215 3.99 11.06 7.59
N MET A 216 2.66 11.09 7.51
CA MET A 216 1.89 9.98 6.94
C MET A 216 2.04 9.87 5.42
N LEU A 217 2.11 11.00 4.70
CA LEU A 217 2.39 11.00 3.27
C LEU A 217 3.77 10.40 2.97
N GLY A 218 4.79 10.78 3.74
CA GLY A 218 6.13 10.20 3.63
C GLY A 218 6.13 8.70 3.91
N PHE A 219 5.35 8.25 4.91
CA PHE A 219 5.17 6.82 5.16
C PHE A 219 4.51 6.09 4.00
N LEU A 220 3.39 6.61 3.47
CA LEU A 220 2.66 6.00 2.36
C LEU A 220 3.54 5.89 1.11
N LEU A 221 4.31 6.93 0.80
CA LEU A 221 5.26 6.92 -0.31
C LEU A 221 6.35 5.87 -0.11
N TRP A 222 6.98 5.84 1.06
CA TRP A 222 8.00 4.83 1.38
C TRP A 222 7.45 3.41 1.25
N TYR A 223 6.26 3.18 1.82
CA TYR A 223 5.63 1.87 1.82
C TYR A 223 5.25 1.42 0.41
N PHE A 224 4.74 2.33 -0.42
CA PHE A 224 4.44 2.08 -1.83
C PHE A 224 5.70 1.72 -2.64
N ILE A 225 6.80 2.45 -2.47
CA ILE A 225 8.08 2.16 -3.12
C ILE A 225 8.57 0.77 -2.73
N ASN A 226 8.46 0.42 -1.45
CA ASN A 226 8.91 -0.89 -0.95
C ASN A 226 8.10 -2.05 -1.56
N ILE A 227 6.80 -1.87 -1.76
CA ILE A 227 5.95 -2.87 -2.41
C ILE A 227 6.33 -3.07 -3.88
N ILE A 228 6.54 -1.98 -4.62
CA ILE A 228 6.99 -2.07 -6.02
C ILE A 228 8.33 -2.78 -6.10
N LYS A 229 9.28 -2.42 -5.24
CA LYS A 229 10.60 -3.04 -5.19
C LYS A 229 10.50 -4.55 -4.93
N ASN A 230 9.67 -4.96 -3.98
CA ASN A 230 9.47 -6.39 -3.68
C ASN A 230 8.80 -7.12 -4.84
N LYS A 231 7.74 -6.57 -5.46
CA LYS A 231 7.10 -7.18 -6.64
C LYS A 231 8.08 -7.35 -7.80
N ASN A 232 8.92 -6.34 -8.06
CA ASN A 232 9.95 -6.43 -9.10
C ASN A 232 11.02 -7.47 -8.76
N MET A 233 11.37 -7.63 -7.49
CA MET A 233 12.32 -8.65 -7.04
C MET A 233 11.77 -10.06 -7.31
N PHE A 234 10.51 -10.33 -6.95
CA PHE A 234 9.87 -11.62 -7.26
C PHE A 234 9.77 -11.89 -8.76
N VAL A 235 9.42 -10.87 -9.56
CA VAL A 235 9.37 -11.00 -11.03
C VAL A 235 10.76 -11.31 -11.58
N ASN A 236 11.80 -10.60 -11.16
CA ASN A 236 13.17 -10.83 -11.62
C ASN A 236 13.69 -12.21 -11.22
N GLU A 237 13.36 -12.68 -10.03
CA GLU A 237 13.71 -14.02 -9.55
C GLU A 237 13.03 -15.11 -10.39
N SER A 238 11.74 -14.93 -10.71
CA SER A 238 11.01 -15.84 -11.60
C SER A 238 11.57 -15.85 -13.04
N LEU A 239 11.94 -14.69 -13.58
CA LEU A 239 12.54 -14.58 -14.92
C LEU A 239 13.92 -15.23 -14.99
N ASN A 240 14.74 -15.05 -13.95
CA ASN A 240 16.06 -15.68 -13.86
C ASN A 240 15.94 -17.21 -13.80
N ASN A 241 15.01 -17.74 -12.99
CA ASN A 241 14.79 -19.18 -12.90
C ASN A 241 14.37 -19.76 -14.25
N ASN A 242 13.39 -19.16 -14.93
CA ASN A 242 12.96 -19.60 -16.25
C ASN A 242 14.10 -19.53 -17.29
N SER A 243 14.95 -18.49 -17.22
CA SER A 243 16.10 -18.37 -18.12
C SER A 243 17.17 -19.44 -17.88
N ASN A 244 17.35 -19.86 -16.63
CA ASN A 244 18.27 -20.93 -16.27
C ASN A 244 17.73 -22.29 -16.72
N ASP A 245 16.42 -22.52 -16.57
CA ASP A 245 15.77 -23.74 -17.05
C ASP A 245 15.88 -23.88 -18.57
N LEU A 246 15.66 -22.79 -19.32
CA LEU A 246 15.84 -22.78 -20.77
C LEU A 246 17.30 -23.08 -21.19
N LYS A 247 18.29 -22.50 -20.50
CA LYS A 247 19.71 -22.78 -20.75
C LYS A 247 20.08 -24.22 -20.45
N ASN A 248 19.51 -24.81 -19.39
CA ASN A 248 19.74 -26.21 -19.05
C ASN A 248 19.18 -27.15 -20.13
N ILE A 249 17.97 -26.87 -20.63
CA ILE A 249 17.35 -27.62 -21.73
C ILE A 249 18.17 -27.49 -23.02
N GLU A 250 18.69 -26.30 -23.35
CA GLU A 250 19.58 -26.11 -24.51
C GLU A 250 20.89 -26.91 -24.36
N ASN A 251 21.48 -26.93 -23.17
CA ASN A 251 22.71 -27.68 -22.90
C ASN A 251 22.48 -29.20 -23.00
N GLU A 252 21.39 -29.73 -22.44
CA GLU A 252 21.02 -31.15 -22.58
C GLU A 252 20.78 -31.53 -24.04
N ASN A 253 20.03 -30.70 -24.79
CA ASN A 253 19.78 -30.95 -26.21
C ASN A 253 21.07 -30.91 -27.04
N ASN A 254 22.03 -30.04 -26.69
CA ASN A 254 23.31 -29.99 -27.37
C ASN A 254 24.20 -31.20 -27.04
N ALA A 255 24.15 -31.70 -25.80
CA ALA A 255 24.82 -32.94 -25.41
C ALA A 255 24.25 -34.15 -26.17
N ILE A 256 22.92 -34.30 -26.22
CA ILE A 256 22.24 -35.36 -26.97
C ILE A 256 22.58 -35.28 -28.46
N LYS A 257 22.55 -34.07 -29.06
CA LYS A 257 22.94 -33.89 -30.47
C LYS A 257 24.40 -34.25 -30.74
N LYS A 258 25.29 -34.06 -29.77
CA LYS A 258 26.70 -34.41 -29.89
C LYS A 258 26.90 -35.92 -29.82
N GLU A 259 26.27 -36.60 -28.87
CA GLU A 259 26.27 -38.06 -28.77
C GLU A 259 25.69 -38.72 -30.03
N LEU A 260 24.56 -38.23 -30.53
CA LEU A 260 23.96 -38.69 -31.78
C LEU A 260 24.90 -38.49 -32.98
N LYS A 261 25.62 -37.36 -33.05
CA LYS A 261 26.60 -37.12 -34.11
C LYS A 261 27.79 -38.07 -34.03
N GLU A 262 28.31 -38.35 -32.83
CA GLU A 262 29.43 -39.28 -32.64
C GLU A 262 29.05 -40.72 -33.00
N GLU A 263 27.86 -41.18 -32.66
CA GLU A 263 27.35 -42.50 -33.08
C GLU A 263 27.13 -42.57 -34.60
N ILE A 264 26.60 -41.52 -35.23
CA ILE A 264 26.46 -41.45 -36.69
C ILE A 264 27.84 -41.45 -37.38
N ILE A 265 28.88 -40.85 -36.79
CA ILE A 265 30.24 -40.81 -37.36
C ILE A 265 30.80 -42.23 -37.58
N ASN A 266 30.45 -43.20 -36.74
CA ASN A 266 30.91 -44.60 -36.85
C ASN A 266 30.27 -45.41 -38.00
N LEU A 267 29.25 -44.86 -38.68
CA LEU A 267 28.70 -45.44 -39.90
C LEU A 267 29.53 -45.02 -41.12
N THR A 268 29.79 -45.98 -42.00
CA THR A 268 30.41 -45.71 -43.30
C THR A 268 29.50 -44.85 -44.17
N LYS A 269 30.07 -44.23 -45.22
CA LYS A 269 29.29 -43.39 -46.16
C LYS A 269 28.09 -44.13 -46.74
N ARG A 270 28.23 -45.43 -47.05
CA ARG A 270 27.16 -46.25 -47.62
C ARG A 270 26.09 -46.61 -46.58
N GLU A 271 26.50 -46.92 -45.35
CA GLU A 271 25.58 -47.18 -44.24
C GLU A 271 24.77 -45.93 -43.86
N LYS A 272 25.38 -44.73 -43.90
CA LYS A 272 24.66 -43.45 -43.71
C LYS A 272 23.57 -43.22 -44.76
N GLN A 273 23.89 -43.50 -46.03
CA GLN A 273 22.91 -43.40 -47.12
C GLN A 273 21.76 -44.38 -46.93
N ILE A 274 22.04 -45.62 -46.53
CA ILE A 274 20.99 -46.62 -46.30
C ILE A 274 20.15 -46.24 -45.09
N LEU A 275 20.77 -45.78 -44.00
CA LEU A 275 20.08 -45.31 -42.80
C LEU A 275 19.08 -44.19 -43.10
N SER A 276 19.45 -43.18 -43.90
CA SER A 276 18.52 -42.08 -44.24
C SER A 276 17.27 -42.57 -44.96
N TYR A 277 17.39 -43.55 -45.87
CA TYR A 277 16.22 -44.14 -46.51
C TYR A 277 15.38 -44.99 -45.54
N LEU A 278 16.00 -45.73 -44.63
CA LEU A 278 15.28 -46.49 -43.60
C LEU A 278 14.46 -45.58 -42.69
N LEU A 279 15.03 -44.43 -42.28
CA LEU A 279 14.38 -43.42 -41.45
C LEU A 279 13.23 -42.72 -42.18
N SER A 280 13.32 -42.58 -43.51
CA SER A 280 12.20 -42.11 -44.35
C SER A 280 11.12 -43.17 -44.60
N GLY A 281 11.19 -44.33 -43.94
CA GLY A 281 10.16 -45.37 -44.02
C GLY A 281 10.30 -46.35 -45.20
N LYS A 282 11.39 -46.28 -45.99
CA LYS A 282 11.58 -47.14 -47.18
C LYS A 282 11.85 -48.59 -46.82
N THR A 283 11.27 -49.55 -47.53
CA THR A 283 11.58 -50.98 -47.34
C THR A 283 12.97 -51.32 -47.89
N ASN A 284 13.61 -52.39 -47.40
CA ASN A 284 14.93 -52.79 -47.92
C ASN A 284 14.91 -53.05 -49.45
N LYS A 285 13.76 -53.48 -49.98
CA LYS A 285 13.53 -53.63 -51.43
C LYS A 285 13.53 -52.29 -52.16
N GLU A 286 12.86 -51.28 -51.61
CA GLU A 286 12.86 -49.93 -52.18
C GLU A 286 14.25 -49.29 -52.11
N VAL A 287 14.98 -49.48 -51.00
CA VAL A 287 16.36 -48.99 -50.86
C VAL A 287 17.28 -49.66 -51.90
N ALA A 288 17.11 -50.96 -52.14
CA ALA A 288 17.86 -51.69 -53.16
C ALA A 288 17.65 -51.11 -54.55
N LEU A 289 16.40 -50.78 -54.90
CA LEU A 289 16.04 -50.14 -56.16
C LEU A 289 16.60 -48.72 -56.28
N ILE A 290 16.48 -47.90 -55.23
CA ILE A 290 16.93 -46.50 -55.22
C ILE A 290 18.45 -46.41 -55.36
N LEU A 291 19.17 -47.35 -54.72
CA LEU A 291 20.62 -47.33 -54.64
C LEU A 291 21.30 -48.22 -55.70
N ASP A 292 20.52 -48.83 -56.59
CA ASP A 292 20.93 -49.76 -57.65
C ASP A 292 21.88 -50.87 -57.17
N ILE A 293 21.47 -51.57 -56.10
CA ILE A 293 22.22 -52.69 -55.51
C ILE A 293 21.30 -53.85 -55.17
N SER A 294 21.87 -55.05 -54.99
CA SER A 294 21.06 -56.22 -54.64
C SER A 294 20.39 -56.07 -53.27
N LEU A 295 19.20 -56.67 -53.12
CA LEU A 295 18.49 -56.74 -51.83
C LEU A 295 19.35 -57.35 -50.73
N ASN A 296 20.17 -58.35 -51.07
CA ASN A 296 21.08 -59.00 -50.13
C ASN A 296 22.15 -58.04 -49.61
N THR A 297 22.69 -57.19 -50.50
CA THR A 297 23.66 -56.14 -50.13
C THR A 297 23.04 -55.12 -49.18
N VAL A 298 21.78 -54.71 -49.41
CA VAL A 298 21.06 -53.83 -48.49
C VAL A 298 20.84 -54.51 -47.14
N ASN A 299 20.42 -55.78 -47.11
CA ASN A 299 20.23 -56.52 -45.87
C ASN A 299 21.52 -56.61 -45.03
N ASN A 300 22.67 -56.86 -45.68
CA ASN A 300 23.96 -56.89 -44.99
C ASN A 300 24.35 -55.53 -44.42
N HIS A 301 24.13 -54.44 -45.17
CA HIS A 301 24.35 -53.09 -44.64
C HIS A 301 23.40 -52.75 -43.49
N VAL A 302 22.13 -53.18 -43.55
CA VAL A 302 21.15 -52.99 -42.47
C VAL A 302 21.58 -53.75 -41.21
N ALA A 303 22.07 -54.99 -41.34
CA ALA A 303 22.61 -55.76 -40.22
C ALA A 303 23.83 -55.06 -39.60
N ASN A 304 24.78 -54.59 -40.41
CA ASN A 304 25.92 -53.84 -39.92
C ASN A 304 25.53 -52.52 -39.24
N ILE A 305 24.48 -51.85 -39.74
CA ILE A 305 23.92 -50.64 -39.10
C ILE A 305 23.36 -51.01 -37.72
N TYR A 306 22.60 -52.11 -37.61
CA TYR A 306 22.08 -52.59 -36.33
C TYR A 306 23.20 -52.89 -35.33
N ASP A 307 24.22 -53.64 -35.75
CA ASP A 307 25.36 -53.98 -34.90
C ASP A 307 26.14 -52.73 -34.45
N LYS A 308 26.43 -51.82 -35.38
CA LYS A 308 27.17 -50.57 -35.08
C LYS A 308 26.39 -49.56 -34.26
N SER A 309 25.07 -49.60 -34.33
CA SER A 309 24.19 -48.71 -33.55
C SER A 309 23.64 -49.36 -32.28
N GLY A 310 23.91 -50.65 -32.04
CA GLY A 310 23.51 -51.40 -30.86
C GLY A 310 22.01 -51.68 -30.74
N VAL A 311 21.28 -51.69 -31.86
CA VAL A 311 19.82 -51.92 -31.90
C VAL A 311 19.50 -53.28 -32.53
N LYS A 312 18.37 -53.88 -32.18
CA LYS A 312 18.02 -55.25 -32.61
C LYS A 312 17.04 -55.30 -33.76
N ASN A 313 16.30 -54.22 -34.00
CA ASN A 313 15.27 -54.18 -35.02
C ASN A 313 15.06 -52.77 -35.57
N ARG A 314 14.28 -52.70 -36.65
CA ARG A 314 13.96 -51.44 -37.34
C ARG A 314 13.25 -50.42 -36.47
N VAL A 315 12.38 -50.87 -35.56
CA VAL A 315 11.59 -49.96 -34.70
C VAL A 315 12.52 -49.29 -33.69
N GLU A 316 13.44 -50.04 -33.09
CA GLU A 316 14.50 -49.51 -32.22
C GLU A 316 15.44 -48.57 -32.98
N LEU A 317 15.83 -48.92 -34.21
CA LEU A 317 16.65 -48.05 -35.06
C LEU A 317 15.95 -46.71 -35.33
N VAL A 318 14.68 -46.75 -35.73
CA VAL A 318 13.90 -45.53 -36.01
C VAL A 318 13.76 -44.71 -34.72
N ASN A 319 13.33 -45.30 -33.62
CA ASN A 319 13.19 -44.61 -32.34
C ASN A 319 14.52 -43.99 -31.84
N LYS A 320 15.65 -44.63 -32.12
CA LYS A 320 16.98 -44.15 -31.71
C LYS A 320 17.45 -42.95 -32.55
N PHE A 321 17.09 -42.88 -33.84
CA PHE A 321 17.57 -41.85 -34.77
C PHE A 321 16.49 -40.87 -35.27
N SER A 322 15.23 -40.99 -34.86
CA SER A 322 14.11 -40.11 -35.26
C SER A 322 13.74 -39.03 -34.23
N LYS A 323 14.49 -38.92 -33.12
CA LYS A 323 14.46 -37.78 -32.20
C LYS A 323 15.60 -36.83 -32.54
#